data_AF-A0A3M1M5D7-F1
#
_entry.id   AF-A0A3M1M5D7-F1
#
_cell.length_a   1.000
_cell.length_b   1.000
_cell.length_c   1.000
_cell.angle_alpha   90.00
_cell.angle_beta   90.00
_cell.angle_gamma   90.00
#
_symmetry.space_group_name_H-M   'P 1'
#
loop_
_entity.id
_entity.type
_entity.pdbx_description
1 polymer ?
#
loop_
_entity_poly.entity_id
_entity_poly.type
_entity_poly.pdbx_seq_one_letter_code
_entity_poly.pdbx_strand_id
1 'polypeptide(L)'
;MTRQYLKKASRTSRSDARDVQATVRAILDDIEEGGDAKALEYAARFDRYEGNVVLTADEIAAAAAQVPDRIKADIRFAHDNVRRFAELQKSTVQDVQMEVVPG
;
A
#
# COMPACT_ATOMS: atom_id res chain seq x y z
N MET A 1 -33.09 38.74 -3.99
CA MET A 1 -33.29 38.14 -2.65
C MET A 1 -32.22 37.10 -2.41
N THR A 2 -31.21 37.41 -1.61
CA THR A 2 -30.07 36.52 -1.31
C THR A 2 -30.49 35.53 -0.22
N ARG A 3 -30.37 34.23 -0.49
CA ARG A 3 -30.76 33.19 0.48
C ARG A 3 -29.70 33.09 1.59
N GLN A 4 -30.11 33.31 2.84
CA GLN A 4 -29.27 33.08 4.01
C GLN A 4 -29.51 31.67 4.54
N TYR A 5 -28.45 30.85 4.54
CA TYR A 5 -28.51 29.46 5.01
C TYR A 5 -28.08 29.37 6.48
N LEU A 6 -28.98 28.90 7.35
CA LEU A 6 -28.75 28.79 8.81
C LEU A 6 -28.04 27.50 9.23
N LYS A 7 -28.03 26.47 8.38
CA LYS A 7 -27.34 25.20 8.59
C LYS A 7 -26.82 24.68 7.26
N LYS A 8 -25.52 24.44 7.17
CA LYS A 8 -24.86 23.80 6.02
C LYS A 8 -24.34 22.44 6.46
N ALA A 9 -24.56 21.41 5.63
CA ALA A 9 -23.96 20.11 5.88
C ALA A 9 -22.44 20.21 5.75
N SER A 10 -21.70 19.64 6.69
CA SER A 10 -20.26 19.43 6.55
C SER A 10 -19.99 18.48 5.37
N ARG A 11 -19.02 18.83 4.51
CA ARG A 11 -18.60 17.93 3.42
C ARG A 11 -18.17 16.60 4.02
N THR A 12 -18.58 15.51 3.40
CA THR A 12 -18.14 14.15 3.76
C THR A 12 -17.17 13.67 2.68
N SER A 13 -16.36 12.64 2.95
CA SER A 13 -15.48 12.03 1.94
C SER A 13 -16.23 11.62 0.66
N ARG A 14 -17.53 11.31 0.76
CA ARG A 14 -18.41 11.00 -0.37
C ARG A 14 -18.79 12.22 -1.22
N SER A 15 -18.76 13.41 -0.63
CA SER A 15 -19.14 14.67 -1.29
C SER A 15 -18.07 15.18 -2.27
N ASP A 16 -16.83 14.72 -2.14
CA ASP A 16 -15.67 15.06 -3.00
C ASP A 16 -15.22 13.90 -3.92
N ALA A 17 -15.95 12.77 -3.90
CA ALA A 17 -15.48 11.51 -4.49
C ALA A 17 -15.49 11.45 -6.03
N ARG A 18 -16.33 12.25 -6.71
CA ARG A 18 -16.44 12.19 -8.19
C ARG A 18 -15.20 12.75 -8.88
N ASP A 19 -14.64 13.83 -8.35
CA ASP A 19 -13.46 14.49 -8.92
C ASP A 19 -12.21 13.62 -8.71
N VAL A 20 -12.12 12.94 -7.56
CA VAL A 20 -11.04 11.99 -7.28
C VAL A 20 -11.12 10.78 -8.21
N GLN A 21 -12.30 10.20 -8.41
CA GLN A 21 -12.46 9.06 -9.30
C GLN A 21 -12.04 9.38 -10.74
N ALA A 22 -12.46 10.54 -11.27
CA ALA A 22 -12.06 10.99 -12.61
C ALA A 22 -10.54 11.19 -12.70
N THR A 23 -9.93 11.79 -11.68
CA THR A 23 -8.49 12.02 -11.61
C THR A 23 -7.71 10.71 -11.60
N VAL A 24 -8.08 9.76 -10.74
CA VAL A 24 -7.39 8.46 -10.65
C VAL A 24 -7.53 7.68 -11.95
N ARG A 25 -8.70 7.71 -12.59
CA ARG A 25 -8.89 7.04 -13.88
C ARG A 25 -7.96 7.60 -14.95
N ALA A 26 -7.85 8.92 -15.07
CA ALA A 26 -6.93 9.54 -16.03
C ALA A 26 -5.47 9.15 -15.76
N ILE A 27 -5.04 9.10 -14.49
CA ILE A 27 -3.68 8.68 -14.12
C ILE A 27 -3.42 7.23 -14.54
N LEU A 28 -4.38 6.33 -14.33
CA LEU A 28 -4.23 4.92 -14.70
C LEU A 28 -4.21 4.76 -16.23
N ASP A 29 -5.09 5.44 -16.96
CA ASP A 29 -5.13 5.41 -18.43
C ASP A 29 -3.79 5.91 -19.01
N ASP A 30 -3.23 7.00 -18.46
CA ASP A 30 -1.92 7.53 -18.85
C ASP A 30 -0.78 6.52 -18.58
N ILE A 31 -0.79 5.85 -17.43
CA ILE A 31 0.24 4.83 -17.09
C ILE A 31 0.08 3.59 -17.97
N GLU A 32 -1.14 3.19 -18.31
CA GLU A 32 -1.39 2.05 -19.22
C GLU A 32 -0.84 2.34 -20.63
N GLU A 33 -1.02 3.55 -21.15
CA GLU A 33 -0.51 3.95 -22.46
C GLU A 33 1.01 4.23 -22.47
N GLY A 34 1.52 4.92 -21.45
CA GLY A 34 2.90 5.42 -21.40
C GLY A 34 3.86 4.63 -20.51
N GLY A 35 3.39 3.61 -19.79
CA GLY A 35 4.19 2.74 -18.94
C GLY A 35 5.01 3.47 -17.88
N ASP A 36 6.23 2.99 -17.65
CA ASP A 36 7.13 3.49 -16.60
C ASP A 36 7.44 4.99 -16.74
N ALA A 37 7.52 5.52 -17.97
CA ALA A 37 7.78 6.94 -18.17
C ALA A 37 6.69 7.82 -17.53
N LYS A 38 5.42 7.42 -17.67
CA LYS A 38 4.29 8.12 -17.04
C LYS A 38 4.26 7.92 -15.54
N ALA A 39 4.57 6.71 -15.06
CA ALA A 39 4.69 6.46 -13.63
C ALA A 39 5.77 7.36 -12.98
N LEU A 40 6.91 7.55 -13.64
CA LEU A 40 7.99 8.43 -13.18
C LEU A 40 7.59 9.92 -13.20
N GLU A 41 6.89 10.38 -14.24
CA GLU A 41 6.34 11.75 -14.27
C GLU A 41 5.41 12.01 -13.07
N TYR A 42 4.56 11.03 -12.73
CA TYR A 42 3.66 11.13 -11.59
C TYR A 42 4.39 11.09 -10.24
N ALA A 43 5.43 10.26 -10.09
CA ALA A 43 6.29 10.26 -8.90
C ALA A 43 7.00 11.62 -8.70
N ALA A 44 7.55 12.19 -9.78
CA ALA A 44 8.15 13.52 -9.73
C ALA A 44 7.12 14.61 -9.37
N ARG A 45 5.89 14.51 -9.88
CA ARG A 45 4.83 15.49 -9.63
C ARG A 45 4.28 15.43 -8.21
N PHE A 46 3.95 14.25 -7.71
CA PHE A 46 3.23 14.09 -6.45
C PHE A 46 4.16 13.86 -5.25
N ASP A 47 5.17 13.02 -5.42
CA ASP A 47 6.12 12.67 -4.36
C ASP A 47 7.37 13.55 -4.37
N ARG A 48 7.58 14.31 -5.46
CA ARG A 48 8.78 15.13 -5.70
C ARG A 48 10.06 14.30 -5.65
N TYR A 49 9.98 13.09 -6.18
CA TYR A 49 11.05 12.11 -6.17
C TYR A 49 11.49 11.76 -7.59
N GLU A 50 12.79 11.91 -7.85
CA GLU A 50 13.45 11.62 -9.13
C GLU A 50 14.55 10.56 -8.98
N GLY A 51 14.58 9.86 -7.84
CA GLY A 51 15.59 8.86 -7.52
C GLY A 51 15.29 7.47 -8.09
N ASN A 52 16.04 6.48 -7.60
CA ASN A 52 15.89 5.09 -8.02
C ASN A 52 14.48 4.55 -7.73
N VAL A 53 13.85 3.92 -8.74
CA VAL A 53 12.58 3.18 -8.56
C VAL A 53 12.79 1.96 -7.67
N VAL A 54 13.88 1.24 -7.91
CA VAL A 54 14.31 0.10 -7.10
C VAL A 54 15.54 0.52 -6.31
N LEU A 55 15.43 0.49 -4.98
CA LEU A 55 16.56 0.79 -4.12
C LEU A 55 17.72 -0.17 -4.36
N THR A 56 18.92 0.38 -4.41
CA THR A 56 20.16 -0.39 -4.48
C THR A 56 20.47 -1.08 -3.15
N ALA A 57 21.27 -2.13 -3.20
CA ALA A 57 21.72 -2.82 -1.99
C ALA A 57 22.45 -1.87 -1.03
N ASP A 58 23.24 -0.94 -1.55
CA ASP A 58 24.00 0.03 -0.76
C ASP A 58 23.09 1.06 -0.08
N GLU A 59 22.07 1.58 -0.77
CA GLU A 59 21.06 2.46 -0.17
C GLU A 59 20.32 1.77 0.98
N ILE A 60 19.96 0.50 0.79
CA ILE A 60 19.32 -0.31 1.84
C ILE A 60 20.26 -0.50 3.02
N ALA A 61 21.52 -0.85 2.78
CA ALA A 61 22.51 -1.04 3.85
C ALA A 61 22.75 0.26 4.64
N ALA A 62 22.88 1.39 3.93
CA ALA A 62 23.07 2.70 4.51
C ALA A 62 21.87 3.11 5.38
N ALA A 63 20.64 2.94 4.87
CA ALA A 63 19.42 3.21 5.63
C ALA A 63 19.31 2.29 6.87
N ALA A 64 19.60 1.00 6.71
CA ALA A 64 19.58 0.06 7.82
C ALA A 64 20.62 0.41 8.90
N ALA A 65 21.78 0.94 8.53
CA ALA A 65 22.81 1.38 9.47
C ALA A 65 22.35 2.56 10.35
N GLN A 66 21.43 3.40 9.87
CA GLN A 66 20.90 4.54 10.62
C GLN A 66 19.91 4.14 11.74
N VAL A 67 19.40 2.90 11.71
CA VAL A 67 18.42 2.44 12.71
C VAL A 67 19.12 1.92 13.97
N PRO A 68 18.79 2.41 15.18
CA PRO A 68 19.37 1.91 16.43
C PRO A 68 19.09 0.42 16.66
N ASP A 69 20.04 -0.28 17.26
CA ASP A 69 19.96 -1.74 17.44
C ASP A 69 18.76 -2.21 18.26
N ARG A 70 18.34 -1.42 19.24
CA ARG A 70 17.11 -1.70 20.01
C ARG A 70 15.88 -1.72 19.11
N ILE A 71 15.72 -0.72 18.24
CA ILE A 71 14.59 -0.65 17.32
C ILE A 71 14.66 -1.81 16.32
N LYS A 72 15.86 -2.15 15.82
CA LYS A 72 16.03 -3.34 14.98
C LYS A 72 15.60 -4.63 15.71
N ALA A 73 15.92 -4.75 17.00
CA ALA A 73 15.54 -5.90 17.81
C ALA A 73 14.02 -5.97 18.01
N ASP A 74 13.37 -4.85 18.32
CA ASP A 74 11.93 -4.76 18.50
C ASP A 74 11.18 -5.12 17.20
N ILE A 75 11.64 -4.61 16.05
CA ILE A 75 11.09 -4.95 14.73
C ILE A 75 11.25 -6.45 14.44
N ARG A 76 12.43 -7.04 14.70
CA ARG A 76 12.66 -8.48 14.51
C ARG A 76 11.74 -9.32 15.39
N PHE A 77 11.57 -8.94 16.65
CA PHE A 77 10.67 -9.63 17.57
C PHE A 77 9.22 -9.62 17.06
N ALA A 78 8.71 -8.45 16.65
CA ALA A 78 7.36 -8.34 16.09
C ALA A 78 7.21 -9.16 14.81
N HIS A 79 8.17 -9.05 13.89
CA HIS A 79 8.19 -9.80 12.63
C HIS A 79 8.20 -11.32 12.87
N ASP A 80 9.00 -11.81 13.82
CA ASP A 80 9.07 -13.24 14.15
C ASP A 80 7.72 -13.78 14.65
N ASN A 81 7.00 -13.00 15.45
CA ASN A 81 5.67 -13.39 15.92
C ASN A 81 4.65 -13.45 14.78
N VAL A 82 4.63 -12.45 13.90
CA VAL A 82 3.76 -12.44 12.71
C VAL A 82 4.08 -13.63 11.80
N ARG A 83 5.37 -13.89 11.54
CA ARG A 83 5.81 -15.01 10.71
C ARG A 83 5.35 -16.35 11.26
N ARG A 84 5.62 -16.62 12.54
CA ARG A 84 5.24 -17.89 13.20
C ARG A 84 3.74 -18.14 13.13
N PHE A 85 2.93 -17.10 13.35
CA PHE A 85 1.48 -17.22 13.25
C PHE A 85 1.02 -17.47 11.81
N ALA A 86 1.56 -16.74 10.84
CA ALA A 86 1.23 -16.94 9.43
C ALA A 86 1.67 -18.32 8.91
N GLU A 87 2.83 -18.83 9.36
CA GLU A 87 3.30 -20.18 9.05
C GLU A 87 2.37 -21.24 9.64
N LEU A 88 1.89 -21.04 10.88
CA LEU A 88 0.89 -21.92 11.48
C LEU A 88 -0.42 -21.92 10.68
N GLN A 89 -0.93 -20.76 10.29
CA GLN A 89 -2.12 -20.68 9.43
C GLN A 89 -1.90 -21.34 8.06
N LYS A 90 -0.73 -21.13 7.45
CA LYS A 90 -0.38 -21.79 6.18
C LYS A 90 -0.35 -23.31 6.34
N SER A 91 0.13 -23.82 7.48
CA SER A 91 0.19 -25.26 7.75
C SER A 91 -1.19 -25.91 7.81
N THR A 92 -2.26 -25.15 8.05
CA THR A 92 -3.63 -25.67 8.03
C THR A 92 -4.24 -25.70 6.63
N VAL A 93 -3.61 -25.07 5.64
CA VAL A 93 -4.04 -25.11 4.24
C VAL A 93 -3.50 -26.41 3.62
N GLN A 94 -4.14 -27.51 3.95
CA GLN A 94 -3.84 -28.85 3.43
C GLN A 94 -5.12 -29.49 2.88
N ASP A 95 -4.94 -30.34 1.87
CA ASP A 95 -6.04 -31.12 1.34
C ASP A 95 -6.52 -32.11 2.40
N VAL A 96 -7.82 -32.08 2.69
CA VAL A 96 -8.45 -33.03 3.60
C VAL A 96 -9.13 -34.09 2.76
N GLN A 97 -8.62 -35.32 2.82
CA GLN A 97 -9.26 -36.50 2.24
C GLN A 97 -9.73 -37.41 3.37
N MET A 98 -11.01 -37.75 3.35
CA MET A 98 -11.63 -38.65 4.31
C MET A 98 -12.65 -39.53 3.58
N GLU A 99 -12.45 -40.83 3.67
CA GLU A 99 -13.43 -41.83 3.24
C GLU A 99 -14.38 -42.11 4.42
N VAL A 100 -15.62 -41.63 4.32
CA VAL A 100 -16.61 -41.71 5.42
C VAL A 100 -17.18 -43.12 5.55
N VAL A 101 -17.29 -43.84 4.44
CA VAL A 101 -17.70 -45.25 4.36
C VAL A 101 -16.76 -45.94 3.36
N PRO A 102 -16.24 -47.14 3.66
CA PRO A 102 -15.34 -47.84 2.75
C PRO A 102 -15.97 -48.12 1.38
N GLY A 103 -15.29 -47.73 0.29
CA GLY A 103 -15.65 -47.98 -1.11
C GLY A 103 -15.91 -46.71 -1.93
#